data_AF-A0A7S1HCL9-F1
#
_entry.id   AF-A0A7S1HCL9-F1
#
_cell.length_a   1.000
_cell.length_b   1.000
_cell.length_c   1.000
_cell.angle_alpha   90.00
_cell.angle_beta   90.00
_cell.angle_gamma   90.00
#
_symmetry.space_group_name_H-M   'P 1'
#
loop_
_entity.id
_entity.type
_entity.pdbx_description
1 polymer ?
#
loop_
_entity_poly.entity_id
_entity_poly.type
_entity_poly.pdbx_seq_one_letter_code
_entity_poly.pdbx_strand_id
1 'polypeptide(L)'
;ECERLGCPPSGIFSVPSSTVCFLSYPSTPLAASAHSILSTTPLSTGVCVHPLFTDRSQKPPPTQEPQVRDIASTEGVQVPGLRLCEGFLTEEEEEECLRIVDESEWVTGLARRVQHYGYTFDYAIRGINFKKPQVPIPPLLKQVGDRAFSMGLVPFPPDQLTVNEYLPGKGINSHVDTHSAFEDGILSVTLAAQTVMEMRLTASGGPG
;
A
#
# COMPACT_ATOMS: atom_id res chain seq x y z
N GLU A 1 -36.72 2.72 -8.57
CA GLU A 1 -35.80 1.63 -8.98
C GLU A 1 -36.43 0.24 -8.93
N CYS A 2 -36.99 -0.21 -7.80
CA CYS A 2 -37.52 -1.58 -7.68
C CYS A 2 -38.57 -1.97 -8.73
N GLU A 3 -39.47 -1.05 -9.10
CA GLU A 3 -40.45 -1.27 -10.19
C GLU A 3 -39.78 -1.38 -11.57
N ARG A 4 -38.65 -0.69 -11.76
CA ARG A 4 -37.88 -0.65 -13.00
C ARG A 4 -37.05 -1.92 -13.22
N LEU A 5 -36.72 -2.62 -12.14
CA LEU A 5 -35.99 -3.89 -12.15
C LEU A 5 -36.91 -5.10 -12.43
N GLY A 6 -38.23 -4.88 -12.57
CA GLY A 6 -39.23 -5.91 -12.82
C GLY A 6 -39.54 -6.82 -11.62
N CYS A 7 -38.60 -6.94 -10.68
CA CYS A 7 -38.77 -7.61 -9.39
C CYS A 7 -37.90 -6.90 -8.35
N PRO A 8 -38.41 -6.60 -7.14
CA PRO A 8 -37.58 -6.04 -6.08
C PRO A 8 -36.53 -7.08 -5.62
N PRO A 9 -35.32 -6.62 -5.21
CA PRO A 9 -34.35 -7.51 -4.60
C PRO A 9 -34.93 -8.10 -3.30
N SER A 10 -34.62 -9.37 -3.03
CA SER A 10 -34.96 -10.05 -1.77
C SER A 10 -34.18 -9.51 -0.58
N GLY A 11 -33.09 -8.79 -0.83
CA GLY A 11 -32.29 -8.15 0.19
C GLY A 11 -31.37 -7.08 -0.39
N ILE A 12 -31.18 -6.01 0.37
CA ILE A 12 -30.25 -4.92 0.06
C ILE A 12 -29.33 -4.78 1.26
N PHE A 13 -28.02 -4.92 1.04
CA PHE A 13 -27.01 -4.71 2.07
C PHE A 13 -26.08 -3.59 1.66
N SER A 14 -26.04 -2.50 2.42
CA SER A 14 -25.14 -1.37 2.18
C SER A 14 -23.91 -1.51 3.08
N VAL A 15 -22.72 -1.32 2.51
CA VAL A 15 -21.47 -1.32 3.29
C VAL A 15 -21.28 0.08 3.89
N PRO A 16 -21.17 0.23 5.23
CA PRO A 16 -20.94 1.53 5.84
C PRO A 16 -19.72 2.24 5.26
N SER A 17 -19.84 3.53 4.97
CA SER A 17 -18.77 4.38 4.41
C SER A 17 -18.25 3.95 3.03
N SER A 18 -18.97 3.13 2.29
CA SER A 18 -18.64 2.71 0.93
C SER A 18 -19.72 3.14 -0.07
N THR A 19 -19.33 3.31 -1.33
CA THR A 19 -20.26 3.49 -2.45
C THR A 19 -20.81 2.18 -2.99
N VAL A 20 -20.54 1.05 -2.31
CA VAL A 20 -20.94 -0.30 -2.72
C VAL A 20 -22.14 -0.79 -1.91
N CYS A 21 -23.11 -1.37 -2.61
CA CYS A 21 -24.19 -2.14 -2.01
C CYS A 21 -24.33 -3.50 -2.71
N PHE A 22 -24.90 -4.46 -2.00
CA PHE A 22 -25.19 -5.80 -2.50
C PHE A 22 -26.69 -5.99 -2.62
N LEU A 23 -27.12 -6.48 -3.78
CA LEU A 23 -28.50 -6.85 -4.05
C LEU A 23 -28.59 -8.38 -4.13
N SER A 24 -29.51 -8.99 -3.39
CA SER A 24 -29.82 -10.41 -3.54
C SER A 24 -31.16 -10.60 -4.24
N TYR A 25 -31.27 -11.67 -5.02
CA TYR A 25 -32.51 -12.09 -5.66
C TYR A 25 -32.79 -13.56 -5.35
N PRO A 26 -34.07 -13.98 -5.36
CA PRO A 26 -34.44 -15.36 -5.07
C PRO A 26 -34.07 -16.34 -6.20
N SER A 27 -33.68 -15.85 -7.39
CA SER A 27 -33.24 -16.70 -8.50
C SER A 27 -32.20 -16.03 -9.40
N THR A 28 -31.35 -16.85 -10.01
CA THR A 28 -30.31 -16.43 -10.97
C THR A 28 -30.88 -15.63 -12.16
N PRO A 29 -32.00 -16.02 -12.80
CA PRO A 29 -32.56 -15.24 -13.90
C PRO A 29 -33.01 -13.83 -13.50
N LEU A 30 -33.56 -13.66 -12.29
CA LEU A 30 -33.98 -12.35 -11.80
C LEU A 30 -32.77 -11.44 -11.53
N ALA A 31 -31.72 -12.00 -10.90
CA ALA A 31 -30.46 -11.28 -10.71
C ALA A 31 -29.80 -10.89 -12.03
N ALA A 32 -29.84 -11.76 -13.05
CA ALA A 32 -29.27 -11.49 -14.37
C ALA A 32 -30.03 -10.38 -15.12
N SER A 33 -31.36 -10.40 -15.04
CA SER A 33 -32.22 -9.33 -15.59
C SER A 33 -31.90 -7.98 -14.93
N ALA A 34 -31.83 -7.94 -13.60
CA ALA A 34 -31.46 -6.73 -12.86
C ALA A 34 -30.05 -6.23 -13.22
N HIS A 35 -29.08 -7.13 -13.33
CA HIS A 35 -27.72 -6.80 -13.77
C HIS A 35 -27.71 -6.17 -15.17
N SER A 36 -28.44 -6.75 -16.14
CA SER A 36 -28.54 -6.20 -17.49
C SER A 36 -29.10 -4.78 -17.49
N ILE A 37 -30.18 -4.53 -16.75
CA ILE A 37 -30.83 -3.21 -16.67
C ILE A 37 -29.91 -2.19 -16.02
N LEU A 38 -29.27 -2.54 -14.91
CA LEU A 38 -28.36 -1.64 -14.17
C LEU A 38 -27.06 -1.36 -14.94
N SER A 39 -26.63 -2.28 -15.81
CA SER A 39 -25.42 -2.10 -16.63
C SER A 39 -25.64 -1.13 -17.79
N THR A 40 -26.86 -1.03 -18.31
CA THR A 40 -27.15 -0.25 -19.52
C THR A 40 -27.89 1.04 -19.26
N THR A 41 -28.50 1.19 -18.08
CA THR A 41 -29.43 2.29 -17.82
C THR A 41 -29.11 2.97 -16.48
N PRO A 42 -28.83 4.29 -16.47
CA PRO A 42 -28.62 5.04 -15.23
C PRO A 42 -29.81 4.92 -14.28
N LEU A 43 -29.58 5.09 -12.98
CA LEU A 43 -30.66 5.18 -11.98
C LEU A 43 -31.54 6.41 -12.27
N SER A 44 -32.74 6.46 -11.69
CA SER A 44 -33.64 7.63 -11.78
C SER A 44 -32.99 8.94 -11.29
N THR A 45 -31.94 8.85 -10.47
CA THR A 45 -31.12 9.99 -10.02
C THR A 45 -30.11 10.48 -11.07
N GLY A 46 -29.98 9.79 -12.21
CA GLY A 46 -28.96 10.04 -13.24
C GLY A 46 -27.62 9.36 -12.98
N VAL A 47 -27.45 8.68 -11.84
CA VAL A 47 -26.21 7.99 -11.48
C VAL A 47 -26.07 6.68 -12.26
N CYS A 48 -24.94 6.52 -12.95
CA CYS A 48 -24.56 5.23 -13.53
C CYS A 48 -23.96 4.33 -12.43
N VAL A 49 -24.34 3.06 -12.43
CA VAL A 49 -23.76 2.05 -11.54
C VAL A 49 -22.98 1.03 -12.36
N HIS A 50 -21.97 0.42 -11.75
CA HIS A 50 -21.19 -0.65 -12.36
C HIS A 50 -21.51 -1.95 -11.62
N PRO A 51 -22.63 -2.62 -11.94
CA PRO A 51 -23.03 -3.82 -11.23
C PRO A 51 -22.07 -4.97 -11.56
N LEU A 52 -21.78 -5.78 -10.55
CA LEU A 52 -21.14 -7.08 -10.71
C LEU A 52 -22.18 -8.16 -10.44
N PHE A 53 -22.11 -9.27 -11.17
CA PHE A 53 -23.02 -10.40 -11.03
C PHE A 53 -22.28 -11.63 -10.51
N THR A 54 -22.90 -12.35 -9.57
CA THR A 54 -22.38 -13.62 -9.07
C THR A 54 -23.52 -14.59 -8.83
N ASP A 55 -23.45 -15.76 -9.45
CA ASP A 55 -24.38 -16.86 -9.25
C ASP A 55 -23.90 -17.77 -8.10
N ARG A 56 -24.56 -17.69 -6.94
CA ARG A 56 -24.21 -18.50 -5.76
C ARG A 56 -24.56 -19.97 -5.90
N SER A 57 -25.39 -20.35 -6.88
CA SER A 57 -25.73 -21.75 -7.14
C SER A 57 -24.62 -22.49 -7.90
N GLN A 58 -23.76 -21.74 -8.59
CA GLN A 58 -22.54 -22.28 -9.15
C GLN A 58 -21.54 -22.41 -8.01
N LYS A 59 -21.17 -23.65 -7.69
CA LYS A 59 -20.00 -23.91 -6.87
C LYS A 59 -18.87 -23.14 -7.56
N PRO A 60 -18.16 -22.22 -6.89
CA PRO A 60 -17.04 -21.56 -7.53
C PRO A 60 -16.15 -22.68 -8.09
N PRO A 61 -15.63 -22.56 -9.33
CA PRO A 61 -14.54 -23.45 -9.74
C PRO A 61 -13.56 -23.47 -8.57
N PRO A 62 -13.04 -24.65 -8.16
CA PRO A 62 -12.12 -24.72 -7.03
C PRO A 62 -11.15 -23.58 -7.24
N THR A 63 -11.15 -22.64 -6.30
CA THR A 63 -10.31 -21.47 -6.39
C THR A 63 -8.93 -22.10 -6.57
N GLN A 64 -8.38 -22.04 -7.78
CA GLN A 64 -6.96 -21.83 -7.85
C GLN A 64 -6.87 -20.55 -7.06
N GLU A 65 -6.48 -20.66 -5.77
CA GLU A 65 -5.83 -19.56 -5.08
C GLU A 65 -5.07 -18.88 -6.18
N PRO A 66 -5.42 -17.64 -6.57
CA PRO A 66 -4.84 -17.02 -7.74
C PRO A 66 -3.39 -17.35 -7.60
N GLN A 67 -2.84 -18.20 -8.49
CA GLN A 67 -1.48 -18.63 -8.31
C GLN A 67 -0.80 -17.29 -8.28
N VAL A 68 -0.30 -16.91 -7.10
CA VAL A 68 0.33 -15.63 -6.92
C VAL A 68 1.54 -15.88 -7.77
N ARG A 69 1.42 -15.52 -9.06
CA ARG A 69 2.55 -15.43 -9.95
C ARG A 69 3.50 -14.63 -9.10
N ASP A 70 4.67 -15.19 -8.92
CA ASP A 70 5.72 -14.46 -8.26
C ASP A 70 5.92 -13.16 -9.05
N ILE A 71 5.22 -12.12 -8.60
CA ILE A 71 5.26 -10.76 -9.15
C ILE A 71 6.51 -10.06 -8.64
N ALA A 72 7.34 -10.75 -7.85
CA ALA A 72 8.63 -10.27 -7.38
C ALA A 72 9.74 -10.43 -8.42
N SER A 73 9.49 -10.99 -9.61
CA SER A 73 10.50 -10.93 -10.67
C SER A 73 10.69 -9.47 -11.10
N THR A 74 11.78 -8.87 -10.62
CA THR A 74 12.24 -7.55 -11.03
C THR A 74 12.96 -7.57 -12.38
N GLU A 75 13.08 -8.75 -13.01
CA GLU A 75 13.80 -8.97 -14.28
C GLU A 75 13.28 -8.06 -15.42
N GLY A 76 12.01 -7.63 -15.36
CA GLY A 76 11.41 -6.71 -16.31
C GLY A 76 11.16 -5.28 -15.79
N VAL A 77 11.54 -4.94 -14.56
CA VAL A 77 11.24 -3.64 -13.96
C VAL A 77 12.18 -2.57 -14.52
N GLN A 78 11.62 -1.62 -15.27
CA GLN A 78 12.34 -0.46 -15.79
C GLN A 78 11.82 0.83 -15.16
N VAL A 79 12.32 1.15 -13.97
CA VAL A 79 12.12 2.45 -13.32
C VAL A 79 13.46 3.17 -13.29
N PRO A 80 13.65 4.26 -14.06
CA PRO A 80 14.92 4.98 -14.07
C PRO A 80 15.35 5.40 -12.66
N GLY A 81 16.58 5.07 -12.28
CA GLY A 81 17.14 5.38 -10.97
C GLY A 81 16.86 4.34 -9.86
N LEU A 82 15.90 3.43 -10.06
CA LEU A 82 15.64 2.35 -9.10
C LEU A 82 16.73 1.28 -9.19
N ARG A 83 17.27 0.86 -8.04
CA ARG A 83 18.23 -0.25 -7.92
C ARG A 83 17.76 -1.19 -6.81
N LEU A 84 17.75 -2.49 -7.09
CA LEU A 84 17.54 -3.54 -6.10
C LEU A 84 18.89 -4.18 -5.77
N CYS A 85 19.24 -4.19 -4.49
CA CYS A 85 20.47 -4.81 -3.98
C CYS A 85 20.11 -5.98 -3.07
N GLU A 86 20.15 -7.19 -3.61
CA GLU A 86 19.93 -8.42 -2.84
C GLU A 86 21.15 -8.73 -1.95
N GLY A 87 20.92 -9.31 -0.78
CA GLY A 87 21.99 -9.64 0.17
C GLY A 87 22.76 -8.42 0.68
N PHE A 88 22.11 -7.24 0.74
CA PHE A 88 22.76 -6.02 1.20
C PHE A 88 23.14 -6.07 2.69
N LEU A 89 22.39 -6.83 3.49
CA LEU A 89 22.71 -7.17 4.88
C LEU A 89 23.11 -8.64 4.95
N THR A 90 24.02 -8.98 5.85
CA THR A 90 24.20 -10.37 6.27
C THR A 90 23.04 -10.80 7.18
N GLU A 91 22.85 -12.12 7.37
CA GLU A 91 21.83 -12.64 8.27
C GLU A 91 22.03 -12.11 9.71
N GLU A 92 23.28 -11.99 10.16
CA GLU A 92 23.61 -11.46 11.49
C GLU A 92 23.33 -9.96 11.60
N GLU A 93 23.61 -9.18 10.53
CA GLU A 93 23.26 -7.76 10.50
C GLU A 93 21.74 -7.56 10.53
N GLU A 94 20.98 -8.38 9.82
CA GLU A 94 19.51 -8.36 9.84
C GLU A 94 18.95 -8.69 11.23
N GLU A 95 19.44 -9.75 11.88
CA GLU A 95 18.99 -10.14 13.22
C GLU A 95 19.24 -9.03 14.25
N GLU A 96 20.42 -8.42 14.22
CA GLU A 96 20.76 -7.34 15.13
C GLU A 96 19.97 -6.05 14.83
N CYS A 97 19.71 -5.75 13.55
CA CYS A 97 18.81 -4.65 13.19
C CYS A 97 17.41 -4.85 13.75
N LEU A 98 16.85 -6.06 13.62
CA LEU A 98 15.53 -6.41 14.17
C LEU A 98 15.50 -6.28 15.68
N ARG A 99 16.53 -6.75 16.38
CA ARG A 99 16.65 -6.61 17.84
C ARG A 99 16.62 -5.15 18.28
N ILE A 100 17.39 -4.28 17.63
CA ILE A 100 17.43 -2.84 17.91
C ILE A 100 16.06 -2.20 17.68
N VAL A 101 15.38 -2.58 16.60
CA VAL A 101 14.04 -2.09 16.25
C VAL A 101 13.02 -2.54 17.30
N ASP A 102 13.02 -3.80 17.69
CA ASP A 102 12.04 -4.35 18.64
C ASP A 102 12.20 -3.78 20.06
N GLU A 103 13.43 -3.46 20.48
CA GLU A 103 13.73 -2.83 21.77
C GLU A 103 13.41 -1.33 21.81
N SER A 104 13.19 -0.70 20.65
CA SER A 104 12.93 0.73 20.54
C SER A 104 11.45 1.08 20.70
N GLU A 105 11.16 2.30 21.15
CA GLU A 105 9.79 2.77 21.34
C GLU A 105 9.04 2.97 20.02
N TRP A 106 7.83 2.43 19.93
CA TRP A 106 6.97 2.54 18.77
C TRP A 106 5.96 3.68 18.89
N VAL A 107 5.81 4.44 17.81
CA VAL A 107 4.68 5.35 17.62
C VAL A 107 3.51 4.57 17.01
N THR A 108 2.37 4.55 17.69
CA THR A 108 1.19 3.72 17.35
C THR A 108 -0.01 4.52 16.85
N GLY A 109 0.15 5.83 16.62
CA GLY A 109 -0.94 6.72 16.19
C GLY A 109 -1.36 6.60 14.71
N LEU A 110 -0.73 5.70 13.94
CA LEU A 110 -1.00 5.48 12.53
C LEU A 110 -1.58 4.08 12.32
N ALA A 111 -2.07 3.79 11.10
CA ALA A 111 -2.57 2.46 10.72
C ALA A 111 -1.49 1.34 10.80
N ARG A 112 -0.23 1.72 10.99
CA ARG A 112 0.97 0.89 11.15
C ARG A 112 1.81 1.46 12.29
N ARG A 113 2.68 0.66 12.90
CA ARG A 113 3.66 1.17 13.87
C ARG A 113 4.84 1.78 13.13
N VAL A 114 5.35 2.89 13.65
CA VAL A 114 6.52 3.58 13.08
C VAL A 114 7.52 3.97 14.16
N GLN A 115 8.79 4.09 13.77
CA GLN A 115 9.84 4.72 14.56
C GLN A 115 10.53 5.78 13.69
N HIS A 116 10.97 6.87 14.29
CA HIS A 116 11.64 7.96 13.59
C HIS A 116 12.96 8.30 14.27
N TYR A 117 14.03 8.38 13.48
CA TYR A 117 15.35 8.76 13.91
C TYR A 117 15.92 9.85 12.98
N GLY A 118 16.89 10.60 13.47
CA GLY A 118 17.40 11.82 12.88
C GLY A 118 16.33 12.92 12.90
N TYR A 119 16.08 13.50 11.74
CA TYR A 119 14.97 14.43 11.54
C TYR A 119 13.62 13.69 11.56
N THR A 120 12.74 14.06 12.49
CA THR A 120 11.41 13.42 12.56
C THR A 120 10.46 14.01 11.52
N PHE A 121 9.81 13.15 10.74
CA PHE A 121 8.76 13.56 9.81
C PHE A 121 7.50 13.92 10.58
N ASP A 122 7.01 15.14 10.40
CA ASP A 122 5.82 15.65 11.04
C ASP A 122 4.63 15.49 10.10
N TYR A 123 3.76 14.53 10.42
CA TYR A 123 2.59 14.19 9.62
C TYR A 123 1.55 15.31 9.52
N ALA A 124 1.52 16.25 10.48
CA ALA A 124 0.58 17.37 10.45
C ALA A 124 0.94 18.39 9.36
N ILE A 125 2.24 18.60 9.13
CA ILE A 125 2.75 19.51 8.10
C ILE A 125 3.29 18.79 6.86
N ARG A 126 3.27 17.44 6.86
CA ARG A 126 3.81 16.56 5.79
C ARG A 126 5.24 16.90 5.40
N GLY A 127 6.08 17.20 6.40
CA GLY A 127 7.46 17.60 6.19
C GLY A 127 8.28 17.51 7.46
N ILE A 128 9.51 18.03 7.42
CA ILE A 128 10.43 18.02 8.55
C ILE A 128 10.30 19.32 9.33
N ASN A 129 10.12 19.21 10.65
CA ASN A 129 10.22 20.36 11.54
C ASN A 129 11.63 20.45 12.13
N PHE A 130 12.51 21.23 11.48
CA PHE A 130 13.90 21.44 11.90
C PHE A 130 14.09 22.05 13.30
N LYS A 131 13.00 22.51 13.95
CA LYS A 131 13.05 23.01 15.33
C LYS A 131 12.90 21.91 16.38
N LYS A 132 12.46 20.70 16.00
CA LYS A 132 12.34 19.57 16.92
C LYS A 132 13.72 18.96 17.18
N PRO A 133 13.99 18.50 18.42
CA PRO A 133 15.20 17.74 18.71
C PRO A 133 15.27 16.49 17.83
N GLN A 134 16.48 16.17 17.36
CA GLN A 134 16.73 14.94 16.62
C GLN A 134 16.82 13.76 17.58
N VAL A 135 16.26 12.62 17.17
CA VAL A 135 16.47 11.34 17.87
C VAL A 135 17.69 10.67 17.24
N PRO A 136 18.74 10.30 17.98
CA PRO A 136 19.93 9.70 17.36
C PRO A 136 19.60 8.40 16.60
N ILE A 137 20.14 8.24 15.38
CA ILE A 137 20.05 6.97 14.64
C ILE A 137 20.94 5.95 15.36
N PRO A 138 20.42 4.74 15.72
CA PRO A 138 21.23 3.69 16.32
C PRO A 138 22.48 3.38 15.49
N PRO A 139 23.66 3.16 16.10
CA PRO A 139 24.92 3.04 15.37
C PRO A 139 24.91 2.03 14.22
N LEU A 140 24.34 0.84 14.43
CA LEU A 140 24.26 -0.17 13.37
C LEU A 140 23.36 0.29 12.22
N LEU A 141 22.18 0.82 12.50
CA LEU A 141 21.27 1.34 11.47
C LEU A 141 21.92 2.50 10.68
N LYS A 142 22.72 3.32 11.37
CA LYS A 142 23.50 4.38 10.72
C LYS A 142 24.60 3.80 9.82
N GLN A 143 25.30 2.75 10.25
CA GLN A 143 26.32 2.07 9.44
C GLN A 143 25.75 1.51 8.13
N VAL A 144 24.52 0.98 8.15
CA VAL A 144 23.83 0.50 6.94
C VAL A 144 23.64 1.64 5.93
N GLY A 145 23.19 2.83 6.38
CA GLY A 145 23.06 4.02 5.54
C GLY A 145 24.40 4.56 5.04
N ASP A 146 25.41 4.63 5.92
CA ASP A 146 26.76 5.09 5.59
C ASP A 146 27.44 4.14 4.56
N ARG A 147 27.19 2.83 4.67
CA ARG A 147 27.65 1.83 3.69
C ARG A 147 27.01 2.07 2.32
N ALA A 148 25.70 2.29 2.27
CA ALA A 148 25.00 2.59 1.02
C ALA A 148 25.55 3.85 0.34
N PHE A 149 25.82 4.90 1.11
CA PHE A 149 26.47 6.12 0.62
C PHE A 149 27.89 5.84 0.09
N SER A 150 28.71 5.10 0.86
CA SER A 150 30.08 4.76 0.47
C SER A 150 30.15 3.91 -0.81
N MET A 151 29.12 3.13 -1.09
CA MET A 151 28.97 2.35 -2.33
C MET A 151 28.40 3.17 -3.51
N GLY A 152 28.04 4.45 -3.29
CA GLY A 152 27.41 5.30 -4.31
C GLY A 152 25.97 4.90 -4.65
N LEU A 153 25.30 4.17 -3.75
CA LEU A 153 23.89 3.79 -3.92
C LEU A 153 22.94 4.98 -3.70
N VAL A 154 23.36 5.93 -2.86
CA VAL A 154 22.71 7.22 -2.63
C VAL A 154 23.75 8.34 -2.74
N PRO A 155 23.37 9.56 -3.19
CA PRO A 155 24.30 10.66 -3.41
C PRO A 155 24.70 11.40 -2.12
N PHE A 156 23.95 11.23 -1.04
CA PHE A 156 24.19 11.87 0.26
C PHE A 156 24.13 10.83 1.39
N PRO A 157 24.89 11.02 2.49
CA PRO A 157 24.77 10.17 3.66
C PRO A 157 23.39 10.37 4.32
N PRO A 158 22.60 9.31 4.53
CA PRO A 158 21.29 9.44 5.17
C PRO A 158 21.41 9.99 6.60
N ASP A 159 20.67 11.04 6.90
CA ASP A 159 20.59 11.68 8.23
C ASP A 159 19.18 11.59 8.85
N GLN A 160 18.25 10.92 8.17
CA GLN A 160 16.92 10.57 8.64
C GLN A 160 16.66 9.08 8.42
N LEU A 161 16.03 8.42 9.39
CA LEU A 161 15.54 7.05 9.24
C LEU A 161 14.09 6.93 9.74
N THR A 162 13.25 6.25 8.97
CA THR A 162 11.90 5.86 9.40
C THR A 162 11.76 4.34 9.30
N VAL A 163 11.47 3.70 10.43
CA VAL A 163 11.14 2.27 10.49
C VAL A 163 9.63 2.13 10.39
N ASN A 164 9.15 1.22 9.54
CA ASN A 164 7.73 0.93 9.38
C ASN A 164 7.51 -0.57 9.59
N GLU A 165 6.55 -0.94 10.44
CA GLU A 165 6.16 -2.34 10.62
C GLU A 165 4.86 -2.63 9.86
N TYR A 166 4.87 -3.69 9.05
CA TYR A 166 3.70 -4.19 8.34
C TYR A 166 3.40 -5.63 8.73
N LEU A 167 2.29 -5.84 9.44
CA LEU A 167 1.75 -7.18 9.66
C LEU A 167 1.12 -7.74 8.38
N PRO A 168 0.97 -9.07 8.23
CA PRO A 168 0.29 -9.66 7.09
C PRO A 168 -1.06 -9.01 6.79
N GLY A 169 -1.26 -8.60 5.53
CA GLY A 169 -2.46 -7.89 5.08
C GLY A 169 -2.48 -6.38 5.34
N LYS A 170 -1.43 -5.82 5.97
CA LYS A 170 -1.21 -4.38 6.09
C LYS A 170 -0.26 -3.90 4.99
N GLY A 171 -0.47 -2.66 4.56
CA GLY A 171 0.40 -2.01 3.58
C GLY A 171 0.35 -0.49 3.75
N ILE A 172 0.86 0.21 2.75
CA ILE A 172 0.86 1.66 2.67
C ILE A 172 0.19 2.09 1.36
N ASN A 173 -0.63 3.14 1.42
CA ASN A 173 -1.24 3.70 0.22
C ASN A 173 -0.15 4.28 -0.70
N SER A 174 -0.35 4.20 -2.01
CA SER A 174 0.54 4.81 -2.99
C SER A 174 0.72 6.31 -2.72
N HIS A 175 1.97 6.76 -2.71
CA HIS A 175 2.33 8.16 -2.52
C HIS A 175 3.70 8.43 -3.17
N VAL A 176 4.06 9.71 -3.22
CA VAL A 176 5.41 10.18 -3.55
C VAL A 176 5.93 10.90 -2.31
N ASP A 177 7.18 10.65 -1.93
CA ASP A 177 7.79 11.33 -0.80
C ASP A 177 7.86 12.85 -1.04
N THR A 178 7.71 13.63 0.03
CA THR A 178 7.66 15.09 -0.07
C THR A 178 8.99 15.64 -0.60
N HIS A 179 9.01 16.12 -1.84
CA HIS A 179 10.22 16.64 -2.51
C HIS A 179 10.95 17.75 -1.76
N SER A 180 10.24 18.57 -0.96
CA SER A 180 10.86 19.64 -0.17
C SER A 180 11.42 19.16 1.18
N ALA A 181 11.18 17.90 1.55
CA ALA A 181 11.60 17.34 2.82
C ALA A 181 12.86 16.48 2.71
N PHE A 182 13.12 15.91 1.54
CA PHE A 182 14.20 14.95 1.32
C PHE A 182 14.98 15.29 0.07
N GLU A 183 16.30 15.09 0.13
CA GLU A 183 17.18 15.16 -1.03
C GLU A 183 17.03 13.92 -1.93
N ASP A 184 17.68 13.96 -3.09
CA ASP A 184 17.72 12.80 -3.99
C ASP A 184 18.42 11.59 -3.35
N GLY A 185 17.96 10.39 -3.70
CA GLY A 185 18.43 9.10 -3.18
C GLY A 185 17.76 8.68 -1.87
N ILE A 186 16.70 7.89 -2.01
CA ILE A 186 15.98 7.28 -0.89
C ILE A 186 16.35 5.80 -0.79
N LEU A 187 16.83 5.38 0.37
CA LEU A 187 17.17 3.99 0.67
C LEU A 187 16.02 3.31 1.43
N SER A 188 15.58 2.15 0.94
CA SER A 188 14.66 1.27 1.66
C SER A 188 15.34 -0.07 1.92
N VAL A 189 15.35 -0.49 3.19
CA VAL A 189 15.88 -1.79 3.62
C VAL A 189 14.71 -2.62 4.14
N THR A 190 14.52 -3.80 3.57
CA THR A 190 13.48 -4.75 3.98
C THR A 190 14.10 -5.80 4.90
N LEU A 191 13.44 -6.09 6.01
CA LEU A 191 13.88 -7.04 7.03
C LEU A 191 12.78 -8.08 7.31
N ALA A 192 13.18 -9.23 7.86
CA ALA A 192 12.37 -10.35 8.35
C ALA A 192 11.56 -11.12 7.29
N ALA A 193 10.81 -10.43 6.44
CA ALA A 193 9.99 -11.05 5.41
C ALA A 193 10.00 -10.23 4.12
N GLN A 194 10.04 -10.93 2.99
CA GLN A 194 9.90 -10.33 1.68
C GLN A 194 8.53 -9.69 1.49
N THR A 195 8.47 -8.68 0.62
CA THR A 195 7.22 -8.02 0.22
C THR A 195 7.29 -7.56 -1.23
N VAL A 196 6.15 -7.18 -1.78
CA VAL A 196 6.05 -6.60 -3.12
C VAL A 196 5.85 -5.11 -2.99
N MET A 197 6.76 -4.33 -3.59
CA MET A 197 6.61 -2.89 -3.73
C MET A 197 6.08 -2.57 -5.13
N GLU A 198 4.93 -1.91 -5.19
CA GLU A 198 4.33 -1.48 -6.46
C GLU A 198 4.75 -0.04 -6.80
N MET A 199 5.52 0.11 -7.88
CA MET A 199 5.95 1.41 -8.39
C MET A 199 5.11 1.78 -9.63
N ARG A 200 4.53 2.98 -9.64
CA ARG A 200 3.75 3.50 -10.76
C ARG A 200 4.24 4.88 -11.15
N LEU A 201 4.37 5.12 -12.46
CA LEU A 201 4.58 6.47 -12.96
C LEU A 201 3.30 7.28 -12.71
N THR A 202 3.40 8.38 -11.98
CA THR A 202 2.29 9.31 -11.87
C THR A 202 2.05 9.93 -13.24
N ALA A 203 0.80 9.91 -13.71
CA ALA A 203 0.45 10.67 -14.90
C ALA A 203 0.75 12.15 -14.58
N SER A 204 1.73 12.72 -15.27
CA SER A 204 2.10 14.12 -15.12
C SER A 204 0.86 15.01 -15.29
N GLY A 205 0.44 15.72 -14.23
CA GLY A 205 -0.62 16.74 -14.36
C GLY A 205 -1.58 17.03 -13.20
N GLY A 206 -1.32 16.63 -11.95
CA GLY A 206 -2.12 17.09 -10.79
C GLY A 206 -1.34 18.10 -9.95
N PRO A 207 -1.90 19.27 -9.57
CA PRO A 207 -1.17 20.26 -8.78
C PRO A 207 -0.91 19.73 -7.37
N GLY A 208 0.32 19.96 -6.89
CA GLY A 208 0.72 19.74 -5.49
C GLY A 208 0.07 20.71 -4.52
#